data_AF-A0A7C0UKZ7-F1
#
_entry.id   AF-A0A7C0UKZ7-F1
#
_cell.length_a   1.000
_cell.length_b   1.000
_cell.length_c   1.000
_cell.angle_alpha   90.00
_cell.angle_beta   90.00
_cell.angle_gamma   90.00
#
_symmetry.space_group_name_H-M   'P 1'
#
loop_
_entity.id
_entity.type
_entity.pdbx_description
1 polymer ?
#
loop_
_entity_poly.entity_id
_entity_poly.type
_entity_poly.pdbx_seq_one_letter_code
_entity_poly.pdbx_strand_id
1 'polypeptide(L)'
;MTTKRDYYDILGVKKTAGKDEIKKAYRKLAVKYHPDKNKEAGAEDKFKEISEAYGVLSDEKKKAQYDRFGHAGIDSRYSQEDIFKNINFNDIFGGSSFGGGGGFGSIFDVFFSGGMGGARRAKKGPRRGSDLQYRLNITLEQAAKGFEAKFSIRRHEACKACNGSGAKPGTSSKTCPACGGSGQTQSARKTPFGAFTTVSTCSNCRGEGEVIDVPCEKCRGTGVQSKTEKISLKIPPGVDNGTNLRMHGKGDAGEKGGAA
;
A
#
# COMPACT_ATOMS: atom_id res chain seq x y z
N MET A 1 -34.01 -17.38 -10.09
CA MET A 1 -32.71 -18.08 -10.07
C MET A 1 -31.86 -17.47 -11.16
N THR A 2 -30.93 -16.58 -10.81
CA THR A 2 -30.01 -15.95 -11.77
C THR A 2 -28.98 -16.98 -12.20
N THR A 3 -29.20 -17.61 -13.35
CA THR A 3 -28.22 -18.49 -13.98
C THR A 3 -27.02 -17.63 -14.39
N LYS A 4 -25.90 -17.72 -13.65
CA LYS A 4 -24.63 -17.09 -14.04
C LYS A 4 -24.31 -17.48 -15.48
N ARG A 5 -23.94 -16.49 -16.31
CA ARG A 5 -23.61 -16.71 -17.73
C ARG A 5 -22.42 -17.66 -17.86
N ASP A 6 -22.37 -18.44 -18.93
CA ASP A 6 -21.25 -19.34 -19.20
C ASP A 6 -19.97 -18.52 -19.46
N TYR A 7 -18.82 -18.96 -18.93
CA TYR A 7 -17.55 -18.23 -19.06
C TYR A 7 -17.07 -18.13 -20.51
N TYR A 8 -17.40 -19.12 -21.34
CA TYR A 8 -17.11 -19.07 -22.77
C TYR A 8 -17.97 -18.00 -23.46
N ASP A 9 -19.23 -17.86 -23.06
CA ASP A 9 -20.14 -16.82 -23.58
C ASP A 9 -19.75 -15.41 -23.11
N ILE A 10 -19.24 -15.28 -21.88
CA ILE A 10 -18.74 -14.01 -21.33
C ILE A 10 -17.52 -13.52 -22.13
N LEU A 11 -16.58 -14.42 -22.45
CA LEU A 11 -15.41 -14.09 -23.26
C LEU A 11 -15.71 -14.07 -24.78
N GLY A 12 -16.87 -14.57 -25.21
CA GLY A 12 -17.26 -14.66 -26.61
C GLY A 12 -16.42 -15.66 -27.41
N VAL A 13 -15.99 -16.76 -26.77
CA VAL A 13 -15.19 -17.82 -27.39
C VAL A 13 -15.94 -19.15 -27.37
N LYS A 14 -15.54 -20.10 -28.21
CA LYS A 14 -16.12 -21.47 -28.19
C LYS A 14 -15.54 -22.29 -27.03
N LYS A 15 -16.25 -23.33 -26.58
CA LYS A 15 -15.76 -24.28 -25.56
C LYS A 15 -14.45 -24.99 -25.96
N THR A 16 -14.23 -25.14 -27.26
CA THR A 16 -13.01 -25.71 -27.85
C THR A 16 -11.86 -24.70 -27.95
N ALA A 17 -12.02 -23.46 -27.48
CA ALA A 17 -11.00 -22.42 -27.59
C ALA A 17 -9.72 -22.79 -26.82
N GLY A 18 -8.58 -22.62 -27.50
CA GLY A 18 -7.26 -22.78 -26.92
C GLY A 18 -6.90 -21.61 -26.00
N LYS A 19 -5.86 -21.80 -25.18
CA LYS A 19 -5.37 -20.77 -24.23
C LYS A 19 -5.09 -19.42 -24.91
N ASP A 20 -4.50 -19.44 -26.09
CA ASP A 20 -4.15 -18.22 -26.83
C ASP A 20 -5.37 -17.45 -27.32
N GLU A 21 -6.44 -18.17 -27.71
CA GLU A 21 -7.70 -17.57 -28.14
C GLU A 21 -8.44 -16.93 -26.94
N ILE A 22 -8.48 -17.63 -25.81
CA ILE A 22 -9.01 -17.13 -24.53
C ILE A 22 -8.24 -15.86 -24.10
N LYS A 23 -6.91 -15.87 -24.19
CA LYS A 23 -6.05 -14.72 -23.87
C LYS A 23 -6.30 -13.52 -24.79
N LYS A 24 -6.47 -13.76 -26.10
CA LYS A 24 -6.78 -12.70 -27.07
C LYS A 24 -8.16 -12.09 -26.83
N ALA A 25 -9.16 -12.92 -26.58
CA ALA A 25 -10.52 -12.47 -26.28
C ALA A 25 -10.58 -11.62 -25.00
N TYR A 26 -9.91 -12.09 -23.93
CA TYR A 26 -9.79 -11.33 -22.69
C TYR A 26 -9.14 -9.97 -22.90
N ARG A 27 -8.00 -9.89 -23.61
CA ARG A 27 -7.32 -8.61 -23.89
C ARG A 27 -8.25 -7.61 -24.60
N LYS A 28 -9.01 -8.06 -25.60
CA LYS A 28 -9.93 -7.20 -26.36
C LYS A 28 -11.05 -6.66 -25.47
N LEU A 29 -11.63 -7.50 -24.63
CA LEU A 29 -12.72 -7.13 -23.73
C LEU A 29 -12.24 -6.28 -22.55
N ALA A 30 -11.08 -6.60 -21.99
CA ALA A 30 -10.48 -5.86 -20.87
C ALA A 30 -10.16 -4.41 -21.26
N VAL A 31 -9.71 -4.15 -22.50
CA VAL A 31 -9.51 -2.78 -22.98
C VAL A 31 -10.84 -2.05 -23.21
N LYS A 32 -11.87 -2.76 -23.69
CA LYS A 32 -13.19 -2.19 -23.98
C LYS A 32 -13.97 -1.80 -22.71
N TYR A 33 -13.83 -2.58 -21.64
CA TYR A 33 -14.52 -2.37 -20.37
C TYR A 33 -13.59 -1.89 -19.26
N HIS A 34 -12.44 -1.33 -19.60
CA HIS A 34 -11.51 -0.81 -18.61
C HIS A 34 -12.12 0.37 -17.85
N PRO A 35 -12.07 0.41 -16.50
CA PRO A 35 -12.72 1.45 -15.69
C PRO A 35 -12.23 2.88 -15.99
N ASP A 36 -10.96 3.05 -16.39
CA ASP A 36 -10.46 4.38 -16.77
C ASP A 36 -10.95 4.85 -18.16
N LYS A 37 -11.21 3.92 -19.08
CA LYS A 37 -11.58 4.24 -20.47
C LYS A 37 -13.09 4.23 -20.70
N ASN A 38 -13.82 3.47 -19.91
CA ASN A 38 -15.25 3.31 -20.05
C ASN A 38 -15.95 3.65 -18.72
N LYS A 39 -16.68 4.78 -18.73
CA LYS A 39 -17.44 5.30 -17.58
C LYS A 39 -18.94 4.98 -17.66
N GLU A 40 -19.34 4.07 -18.55
CA GLU A 40 -20.73 3.62 -18.64
C GLU A 40 -21.15 2.85 -17.37
N ALA A 41 -22.41 3.01 -16.97
CA ALA A 41 -22.99 2.24 -15.86
C ALA A 41 -22.94 0.73 -16.20
N GLY A 42 -22.36 -0.07 -15.30
CA GLY A 42 -22.21 -1.52 -15.46
C GLY A 42 -20.98 -1.97 -16.27
N ALA A 43 -20.09 -1.06 -16.70
CA ALA A 43 -18.79 -1.45 -17.28
C ALA A 43 -17.90 -2.18 -16.25
N GLU A 44 -17.96 -1.75 -14.98
CA GLU A 44 -17.27 -2.37 -13.86
C GLU A 44 -17.71 -3.82 -13.62
N ASP A 45 -19.01 -4.08 -13.62
CA ASP A 45 -19.56 -5.42 -13.40
C ASP A 45 -19.23 -6.36 -14.56
N LYS A 46 -19.29 -5.86 -15.80
CA LYS A 46 -18.84 -6.61 -16.98
C LYS A 46 -17.35 -6.93 -16.89
N PHE A 47 -16.54 -5.99 -16.42
CA PHE A 47 -15.12 -6.20 -16.23
C PHE A 47 -14.85 -7.30 -15.17
N LYS A 48 -15.59 -7.29 -14.04
CA LYS A 48 -15.59 -8.37 -13.04
C LYS A 48 -15.85 -9.73 -13.67
N GLU A 49 -16.93 -9.86 -14.43
CA GLU A 49 -17.32 -11.12 -15.07
C GLU A 49 -16.27 -11.60 -16.08
N ILE A 50 -15.74 -10.71 -16.92
CA ILE A 50 -14.72 -11.04 -17.94
C ILE A 50 -13.42 -11.52 -17.28
N SER A 51 -13.03 -10.89 -16.19
CA SER A 51 -11.84 -11.24 -15.42
C SER A 51 -11.97 -12.58 -14.71
N GLU A 52 -13.12 -12.85 -14.08
CA GLU A 52 -13.41 -14.14 -13.46
C GLU A 52 -13.41 -15.26 -14.50
N ALA A 53 -14.07 -15.04 -15.65
CA ALA A 53 -14.08 -15.99 -16.76
C ALA A 53 -12.67 -16.33 -17.26
N TYR A 54 -11.82 -15.31 -17.45
CA TYR A 54 -10.43 -15.52 -17.84
C TYR A 54 -9.64 -16.26 -16.75
N GLY A 55 -9.88 -15.96 -15.48
CA GLY A 55 -9.13 -16.59 -14.40
C GLY A 55 -9.44 -18.07 -14.17
N VAL A 56 -10.64 -18.50 -14.55
CA VAL A 56 -11.00 -19.91 -14.59
C VAL A 56 -10.51 -20.57 -15.87
N LEU A 57 -10.70 -19.95 -17.04
CA LEU A 57 -10.42 -20.58 -18.34
C LEU A 57 -8.94 -20.56 -18.75
N SER A 58 -8.12 -19.70 -18.16
CA SER A 58 -6.68 -19.62 -18.45
C SER A 58 -5.85 -20.73 -17.78
N ASP A 59 -6.33 -21.28 -16.66
CA ASP A 59 -5.68 -22.36 -15.91
C ASP A 59 -6.28 -23.71 -16.31
N GLU A 60 -5.46 -24.67 -16.72
CA GLU A 60 -5.95 -25.97 -17.19
C GLU A 60 -6.72 -26.75 -16.14
N LYS A 61 -6.32 -26.65 -14.87
CA LYS A 61 -6.98 -27.37 -13.77
C LYS A 61 -8.34 -26.75 -13.48
N LYS A 62 -8.43 -25.42 -13.43
CA LYS A 62 -9.69 -24.69 -13.22
C LYS A 62 -10.63 -24.86 -14.41
N LYS A 63 -10.11 -24.74 -15.64
CA LYS A 63 -10.87 -25.00 -16.88
C LYS A 63 -11.45 -26.41 -16.88
N ALA A 64 -10.65 -27.43 -16.60
CA ALA A 64 -11.12 -28.81 -16.56
C ALA A 64 -12.19 -29.07 -15.50
N GLN A 65 -12.15 -28.36 -14.37
CA GLN A 65 -13.17 -28.46 -13.33
C GLN A 65 -14.45 -27.73 -13.73
N TYR A 66 -14.33 -26.54 -14.32
CA TYR A 66 -15.45 -25.80 -14.88
C TYR A 66 -16.15 -26.60 -15.98
N ASP A 67 -15.40 -27.24 -16.87
CA ASP A 67 -15.98 -28.06 -17.94
C ASP A 67 -16.73 -29.30 -17.40
N ARG A 68 -16.37 -29.81 -16.22
CA ARG A 68 -17.00 -31.00 -15.61
C ARG A 68 -18.21 -30.67 -14.72
N PHE A 69 -18.13 -29.55 -14.00
CA PHE A 69 -19.07 -29.26 -12.91
C PHE A 69 -19.71 -27.86 -13.03
N GLY A 70 -19.40 -27.12 -14.10
CA GLY A 70 -19.85 -25.75 -14.29
C GLY A 70 -19.40 -24.82 -13.17
N HIS A 71 -20.17 -23.76 -12.96
CA HIS A 71 -19.93 -22.75 -11.90
C HIS A 71 -19.84 -23.36 -10.50
N ALA A 72 -20.63 -24.40 -10.21
CA ALA A 72 -20.64 -25.06 -8.91
C ALA A 72 -19.29 -25.71 -8.55
N GLY A 73 -18.54 -26.21 -9.55
CA GLY A 73 -17.21 -26.79 -9.35
C GLY A 73 -16.12 -25.78 -9.00
N ILE A 74 -16.33 -24.51 -9.39
CA ILE A 74 -15.43 -23.40 -9.11
C ILE A 74 -15.79 -22.77 -7.77
N ASP A 75 -17.05 -22.36 -7.60
CA ASP A 75 -17.54 -21.65 -6.40
C ASP A 75 -17.35 -22.47 -5.11
N SER A 76 -17.38 -23.79 -5.19
CA SER A 76 -17.21 -24.68 -4.02
C SER A 76 -15.75 -24.92 -3.62
N ARG A 77 -14.78 -24.60 -4.49
CA ARG A 77 -13.38 -25.01 -4.32
C ARG A 77 -12.37 -23.86 -4.40
N TYR A 78 -12.73 -22.77 -5.05
CA TYR A 78 -11.86 -21.62 -5.23
C TYR A 78 -12.57 -20.39 -4.72
N SER A 79 -11.95 -19.71 -3.77
CA SER A 79 -12.34 -18.34 -3.45
C SER A 79 -11.98 -17.43 -4.63
N GLN A 80 -12.59 -16.24 -4.69
CA GLN A 80 -12.23 -15.23 -5.69
C GLN A 80 -10.72 -14.93 -5.66
N GLU A 81 -10.13 -14.91 -4.48
CA GLU A 81 -8.69 -14.73 -4.26
C GLU A 81 -7.87 -15.87 -4.90
N ASP A 82 -8.32 -17.12 -4.79
CA ASP A 82 -7.64 -18.29 -5.38
C ASP A 82 -7.79 -18.34 -6.92
N ILE A 83 -8.90 -17.82 -7.46
CA ILE A 83 -9.09 -17.70 -8.91
C ILE A 83 -8.01 -16.78 -9.49
N PHE A 84 -7.69 -15.68 -8.80
CA PHE A 84 -6.73 -14.67 -9.29
C PHE A 84 -5.28 -14.87 -8.84
N LYS A 85 -5.01 -15.67 -7.80
CA LYS A 85 -3.68 -15.85 -7.17
C LYS A 85 -2.51 -16.17 -8.11
N ASN A 86 -2.76 -16.94 -9.18
CA ASN A 86 -1.70 -17.40 -10.10
C ASN A 86 -1.70 -16.67 -11.44
N ILE A 87 -2.51 -15.61 -11.58
CA ILE A 87 -2.63 -14.89 -12.84
C ILE A 87 -1.77 -13.64 -12.76
N ASN A 88 -0.63 -13.67 -13.45
CA ASN A 88 0.18 -12.48 -13.64
C ASN A 88 -0.44 -11.60 -14.73
N PHE A 89 -1.38 -10.74 -14.35
CA PHE A 89 -1.96 -9.74 -15.26
C PHE A 89 -0.91 -8.79 -15.84
N ASN A 90 0.21 -8.60 -15.15
CA ASN A 90 1.35 -7.84 -15.66
C ASN A 90 2.01 -8.50 -16.89
N ASP A 91 2.03 -9.84 -16.97
CA ASP A 91 2.56 -10.58 -18.14
C ASP A 91 1.56 -10.61 -19.31
N ILE A 92 0.28 -10.46 -19.01
CA ILE A 92 -0.78 -10.40 -20.03
C ILE A 92 -0.74 -9.05 -20.78
N PHE A 93 -0.35 -7.96 -20.13
CA PHE A 93 -0.33 -6.62 -20.72
C PHE A 93 1.07 -6.01 -20.87
N GLY A 94 2.12 -6.63 -20.30
CA GLY A 94 3.51 -6.15 -20.35
C GLY A 94 4.34 -6.67 -21.53
N GLY A 95 3.85 -7.67 -22.26
CA GLY A 95 4.52 -8.24 -23.43
C GLY A 95 4.07 -7.61 -24.75
N SER A 96 4.82 -6.60 -25.19
CA SER A 96 4.88 -6.05 -26.56
C SER A 96 3.60 -5.43 -27.14
N SER A 97 3.69 -4.12 -27.46
CA SER A 97 2.80 -3.32 -28.33
C SER A 97 1.78 -2.37 -27.67
N PHE A 98 1.78 -2.18 -26.35
CA PHE A 98 1.04 -1.09 -25.71
C PHE A 98 1.99 -0.23 -24.85
N GLY A 99 2.65 0.73 -25.51
CA GLY A 99 3.54 1.68 -24.85
C GLY A 99 2.81 2.52 -23.81
N GLY A 100 3.33 2.51 -22.58
CA GLY A 100 2.79 3.28 -21.46
C GLY A 100 2.95 2.54 -20.15
N GLY A 101 4.16 2.58 -19.59
CA GLY A 101 4.45 1.99 -18.28
C GLY A 101 3.52 2.53 -17.20
N GLY A 102 2.89 1.63 -16.43
CA GLY A 102 2.41 1.94 -15.09
C GLY A 102 0.89 1.94 -14.82
N GLY A 103 0.01 1.61 -15.77
CA GLY A 103 -1.45 1.79 -15.57
C GLY A 103 -2.29 0.54 -15.26
N PHE A 104 -2.05 -0.60 -15.93
CA PHE A 104 -3.03 -1.70 -15.95
C PHE A 104 -2.91 -2.68 -14.77
N GLY A 105 -1.69 -2.95 -14.29
CA GLY A 105 -1.48 -3.91 -13.19
C GLY A 105 -1.98 -3.37 -11.84
N SER A 106 -1.79 -2.07 -11.59
CA SER A 106 -2.01 -1.46 -10.27
C SER A 106 -3.48 -1.28 -9.91
N ILE A 107 -4.36 -1.03 -10.88
CA ILE A 107 -5.81 -0.88 -10.64
C ILE A 107 -6.48 -2.25 -10.50
N PHE A 108 -6.03 -3.25 -11.27
CA PHE A 108 -6.55 -4.60 -11.21
C PHE A 108 -6.19 -5.31 -9.89
N ASP A 109 -4.96 -5.09 -9.38
CA ASP A 109 -4.50 -5.56 -8.08
C ASP A 109 -5.38 -4.97 -6.95
N VAL A 110 -5.67 -3.66 -7.00
CA VAL A 110 -6.55 -2.99 -6.03
C VAL A 110 -7.99 -3.54 -6.05
N PHE A 111 -8.46 -3.99 -7.21
CA PHE A 111 -9.85 -4.38 -7.39
C PHE A 111 -10.11 -5.89 -7.17
N PHE A 112 -9.20 -6.76 -7.61
CA PHE A 112 -9.36 -8.23 -7.50
C PHE A 112 -8.45 -8.88 -6.46
N SER A 113 -7.40 -8.21 -5.97
CA SER A 113 -6.54 -8.75 -4.91
C SER A 113 -6.74 -8.09 -3.54
N GLY A 114 -7.82 -7.32 -3.33
CA GLY A 114 -8.15 -6.82 -1.98
C GLY A 114 -9.03 -5.57 -1.91
N GLY A 115 -10.30 -5.69 -2.33
CA GLY A 115 -11.21 -4.55 -2.47
C GLY A 115 -12.45 -4.51 -1.58
N MET A 116 -12.47 -5.10 -0.36
CA MET A 116 -13.50 -4.77 0.65
C MET A 116 -13.05 -5.20 2.08
N GLY A 117 -12.22 -4.37 2.74
CA GLY A 117 -11.89 -4.54 4.17
C GLY A 117 -10.42 -4.84 4.52
N GLY A 118 -9.55 -4.96 3.53
CA GLY A 118 -8.11 -5.04 3.76
C GLY A 118 -7.50 -3.65 3.72
N ALA A 119 -7.20 -3.07 4.87
CA ALA A 119 -6.19 -2.02 4.95
C ALA A 119 -5.01 -2.47 4.08
N ARG A 120 -4.64 -1.67 3.07
CA ARG A 120 -3.39 -1.85 2.32
C ARG A 120 -2.36 -2.36 3.32
N ARG A 121 -1.68 -3.47 3.03
CA ARG A 121 -0.42 -3.80 3.68
C ARG A 121 0.50 -2.60 3.41
N ALA A 122 0.34 -1.56 4.20
CA ALA A 122 1.32 -0.52 4.38
C ALA A 122 2.42 -1.29 5.08
N LYS A 123 3.32 -1.90 4.28
CA LYS A 123 4.70 -2.05 4.71
C LYS A 123 5.02 -0.68 5.32
N LYS A 124 5.12 -0.63 6.66
CA LYS A 124 5.59 0.53 7.40
C LYS A 124 7.06 0.68 7.03
N GLY A 125 7.28 1.13 5.80
CA GLY A 125 8.57 1.52 5.29
C GLY A 125 9.01 2.83 5.94
N PRO A 126 10.15 3.38 5.52
CA PRO A 126 10.69 4.62 6.04
C PRO A 126 9.62 5.71 6.03
N ARG A 127 9.25 6.22 7.21
CA ARG A 127 8.26 7.30 7.32
C ARG A 127 9.00 8.61 7.37
N ARG A 128 8.64 9.56 6.52
CA ARG A 128 9.23 10.91 6.58
C ARG A 128 8.96 11.52 7.96
N GLY A 129 9.95 12.22 8.49
CA GLY A 129 9.79 12.91 9.78
C GLY A 129 8.85 14.11 9.68
N SER A 130 8.39 14.57 10.84
CA SER A 130 7.52 15.74 10.97
C SER A 130 8.24 17.03 10.58
N ASP A 131 7.51 17.94 9.93
CA ASP A 131 7.98 19.31 9.74
C ASP A 131 7.91 20.05 11.10
N LEU A 132 8.95 20.82 11.43
CA LEU A 132 9.01 21.64 12.64
C LEU A 132 8.61 23.08 12.31
N GLN A 133 7.68 23.63 13.09
CA GLN A 133 7.26 25.03 12.97
C GLN A 133 7.65 25.81 14.23
N TYR A 134 8.39 26.90 14.01
CA TYR A 134 8.77 27.84 15.06
C TYR A 134 8.22 29.22 14.73
N ARG A 135 7.59 29.86 15.73
CA ARG A 135 7.18 31.26 15.64
C ARG A 135 8.26 32.12 16.25
N LEU A 136 8.83 33.02 15.45
CA LEU A 136 9.82 34.00 15.88
C LEU A 136 9.15 35.36 15.97
N ASN A 137 9.28 36.02 17.11
CA ASN A 137 8.85 37.40 17.28
C ASN A 137 10.07 38.30 17.03
N ILE A 138 9.96 39.19 16.05
CA ILE A 138 10.98 40.18 15.71
C ILE A 138 10.39 41.58 15.89
N THR A 139 11.25 42.57 16.15
CA THR A 139 10.81 43.96 16.23
C THR A 139 10.61 44.56 14.83
N LEU A 140 9.81 45.63 14.73
CA LEU A 140 9.57 46.33 13.47
C LEU A 140 10.89 46.83 12.84
N GLU A 141 11.83 47.32 13.67
CA GLU A 141 13.14 47.77 13.20
C GLU A 141 13.98 46.62 12.61
N GLN A 142 13.92 45.44 13.22
CA GLN A 142 14.60 44.24 12.73
C GLN A 142 13.98 43.74 11.43
N ALA A 143 12.65 43.81 11.30
CA ALA A 143 11.94 43.49 10.06
C ALA A 143 12.30 44.46 8.93
N ALA A 144 12.44 45.76 9.21
CA ALA A 144 12.78 46.78 8.22
C ALA A 144 14.23 46.68 7.72
N LYS A 145 15.19 46.43 8.62
CA LYS A 145 16.63 46.37 8.29
C LYS A 145 17.09 44.99 7.81
N GLY A 146 16.29 43.95 8.07
CA GLY A 146 16.71 42.56 7.96
C GLY A 146 17.55 42.15 9.17
N PHE A 147 17.40 40.90 9.62
CA PHE A 147 18.01 40.41 10.85
C PHE A 147 18.45 38.95 10.71
N GLU A 148 19.58 38.60 11.33
CA GLU A 148 20.02 37.20 11.44
C GLU A 148 19.55 36.62 12.78
N ALA A 149 18.45 35.87 12.74
CA ALA A 149 17.90 35.22 13.91
C ALA A 149 18.69 33.96 14.25
N LYS A 150 19.23 33.88 15.48
CA LYS A 150 19.88 32.69 16.03
C LYS A 150 18.98 32.08 17.10
N PHE A 151 18.53 30.85 16.88
CA PHE A 151 17.68 30.13 17.82
C PHE A 151 18.06 28.66 17.89
N SER A 152 17.74 28.01 19.00
CA SER A 152 17.97 26.57 19.18
C SER A 152 16.67 25.81 18.95
N ILE A 153 16.70 24.86 18.02
CA ILE A 153 15.60 23.92 17.82
C ILE A 153 15.93 22.60 18.50
N ARG A 154 14.92 21.92 19.02
CA ARG A 154 15.02 20.54 19.49
C ARG A 154 14.39 19.67 18.41
N ARG A 155 15.21 18.85 17.74
CA ARG A 155 14.77 17.95 16.67
C ARG A 155 15.15 16.51 16.99
N HIS A 156 14.44 15.57 16.40
CA HIS A 156 14.80 14.16 16.45
C HIS A 156 15.78 13.89 15.30
N GLU A 157 16.98 13.40 15.58
CA GLU A 157 17.93 12.91 14.59
C GLU A 157 17.90 11.37 14.55
N ALA A 158 18.23 10.77 13.41
CA ALA A 158 18.42 9.32 13.33
C ALA A 158 19.52 8.89 14.29
N CYS A 159 19.27 7.85 15.07
CA CYS A 159 20.24 7.33 16.03
C CYS A 159 21.50 6.86 15.30
N LYS A 160 22.63 7.53 15.53
CA LYS A 160 23.92 7.18 14.87
C LYS A 160 24.41 5.76 15.18
N ALA A 161 23.96 5.15 16.27
CA ALA A 161 24.34 3.79 16.60
C ALA A 161 23.61 2.78 15.71
N CYS A 162 22.29 2.90 15.56
CA CYS A 162 21.47 1.92 14.82
C CYS A 162 21.03 2.39 13.42
N ASN A 163 21.41 3.60 13.00
CA ASN A 163 21.02 4.23 11.75
C ASN A 163 19.50 4.23 11.51
N GLY A 164 18.72 4.41 12.57
CA GLY A 164 17.26 4.44 12.47
C GLY A 164 16.56 3.09 12.56
N SER A 165 17.28 1.97 12.66
CA SER A 165 16.66 0.62 12.74
C SER A 165 16.02 0.33 14.10
N GLY A 166 16.44 1.03 15.16
CA GLY A 166 16.01 0.77 16.54
C GLY A 166 16.67 -0.48 17.16
N ALA A 167 17.27 -1.37 16.37
CA ALA A 167 17.97 -2.57 16.83
C ALA A 167 19.44 -2.29 17.18
N LYS A 168 20.02 -3.11 18.05
CA LYS A 168 21.47 -3.06 18.33
C LYS A 168 22.25 -3.33 17.03
N PRO A 169 23.39 -2.65 16.79
CA PRO A 169 24.20 -2.91 15.61
C PRO A 169 24.60 -4.38 15.53
N GLY A 170 24.31 -5.03 14.40
CA GLY A 170 24.54 -6.46 14.20
C GLY A 170 23.38 -7.38 14.56
N THR A 171 22.29 -6.87 15.15
CA THR A 171 21.03 -7.61 15.31
C THR A 171 19.97 -7.08 14.33
N SER A 172 19.10 -7.98 13.87
CA SER A 172 18.00 -7.66 12.95
C SER A 172 16.65 -7.75 13.65
N SER A 173 15.65 -7.07 13.08
CA SER A 173 14.26 -7.25 13.46
C SER A 173 13.77 -8.61 12.95
N LYS A 174 12.99 -9.32 13.77
CA LYS A 174 12.31 -10.56 13.40
C LYS A 174 10.85 -10.29 13.14
N THR A 175 10.25 -11.08 12.26
CA THR A 175 8.79 -11.02 12.04
C THR A 175 8.07 -11.38 13.33
N CYS A 176 7.09 -10.58 13.73
CA CYS A 176 6.35 -10.81 14.97
C CYS A 176 5.57 -12.13 14.87
N PRO A 177 5.83 -13.12 15.74
CA PRO A 177 5.17 -14.43 15.67
C PRO A 177 3.67 -14.34 15.99
N ALA A 178 3.27 -13.38 16.83
CA ALA A 178 1.88 -13.22 17.26
C ALA A 178 0.93 -12.69 16.16
N CYS A 179 1.46 -11.92 15.19
CA CYS A 179 0.64 -11.35 14.10
C CYS A 179 1.13 -11.77 12.69
N GLY A 180 2.19 -12.58 12.60
CA GLY A 180 2.77 -13.01 11.33
C GLY A 180 3.21 -11.85 10.44
N GLY A 181 3.65 -10.73 11.00
CA GLY A 181 4.06 -9.55 10.24
C GLY A 181 2.95 -8.55 9.92
N SER A 182 1.69 -8.84 10.25
CA SER A 182 0.56 -7.96 9.91
C SER A 182 0.42 -6.73 10.81
N GLY A 183 1.01 -6.76 12.00
CA GLY A 183 0.86 -5.71 13.02
C GLY A 183 -0.53 -5.67 13.67
N GLN A 184 -1.47 -6.52 13.25
CA GLN A 184 -2.84 -6.57 13.76
C GLN A 184 -3.23 -8.00 14.11
N THR A 185 -4.08 -8.15 15.10
CA THR A 185 -4.64 -9.44 15.50
C THR A 185 -6.15 -9.41 15.29
N GLN A 186 -6.69 -10.42 14.62
CA GLN A 186 -8.12 -10.54 14.39
C GLN A 186 -8.73 -11.46 15.44
N SER A 187 -9.77 -10.99 16.13
CA SER A 187 -10.57 -11.79 17.06
C SER A 187 -11.96 -11.95 16.47
N ALA A 188 -12.23 -13.13 15.91
CA ALA A 188 -13.57 -13.51 15.47
C ALA A 188 -14.41 -13.93 16.68
N ARG A 189 -15.46 -13.18 16.99
CA ARG A 189 -16.45 -13.54 18.01
C ARG A 189 -17.72 -14.02 17.30
N LYS A 190 -18.11 -15.26 17.59
CA LYS A 190 -19.41 -15.79 17.12
C LYS A 190 -20.50 -15.24 18.03
N THR A 191 -21.43 -14.50 17.45
CA THR A 191 -22.65 -14.04 18.12
C THR A 191 -23.86 -14.76 17.52
N PRO A 192 -25.02 -14.80 18.20
CA PRO A 192 -26.25 -15.38 17.65
C PRO A 192 -26.70 -14.77 16.31
N PHE A 193 -26.23 -13.55 16.00
CA PHE A 193 -26.53 -12.81 14.77
C PHE A 193 -25.45 -12.95 13.67
N GLY A 194 -24.44 -13.80 13.87
CA GLY A 194 -23.34 -14.01 12.92
C GLY A 194 -21.95 -13.87 13.55
N ALA A 195 -20.91 -14.10 12.74
CA ALA A 195 -19.52 -13.93 13.15
C ALA A 195 -19.09 -12.48 12.93
N PHE A 196 -18.72 -11.79 14.01
CA PHE A 196 -18.10 -10.46 13.94
C PHE A 196 -16.60 -10.59 14.16
N THR A 197 -15.79 -10.10 13.22
CA THR A 197 -14.34 -10.07 13.33
C THR A 197 -13.89 -8.70 13.79
N THR A 198 -13.33 -8.61 15.00
CA THR A 198 -12.74 -7.37 15.51
C THR A 198 -11.24 -7.36 15.24
N VAL A 199 -10.75 -6.31 14.61
CA VAL A 199 -9.32 -6.09 14.37
C VAL A 199 -8.76 -5.25 15.51
N SER A 200 -7.75 -5.76 16.20
CA SER A 200 -7.01 -5.03 17.23
C SER A 200 -5.54 -4.88 16.83
N THR A 201 -4.86 -3.86 17.36
CA THR A 201 -3.41 -3.73 17.19
C THR A 201 -2.70 -4.85 17.94
N CYS A 202 -1.76 -5.54 17.30
CA CYS A 202 -0.97 -6.59 17.94
C CYS A 202 -0.21 -6.01 19.14
N SER A 203 -0.44 -6.54 20.34
CA SER A 203 0.20 -6.09 21.58
C SER A 203 1.71 -6.38 21.60
N ASN A 204 2.13 -7.50 20.99
CA ASN A 204 3.52 -7.95 21.00
C ASN A 204 4.45 -7.03 20.18
N CYS A 205 4.01 -6.60 19.00
CA CYS A 205 4.79 -5.68 18.16
C CYS A 205 4.23 -4.24 18.15
N ARG A 206 3.21 -3.92 18.97
CA ARG A 206 2.54 -2.61 19.00
C ARG A 206 2.15 -2.06 17.62
N GLY A 207 1.70 -2.94 16.73
CA GLY A 207 1.36 -2.54 15.36
C GLY A 207 2.55 -2.34 14.40
N GLU A 208 3.76 -2.77 14.75
CA GLU A 208 4.93 -2.68 13.86
C GLU A 208 5.09 -3.86 12.91
N GLY A 209 4.53 -5.03 13.24
CA GLY A 209 4.67 -6.26 12.46
C GLY A 209 6.00 -6.99 12.69
N GLU A 210 7.00 -6.29 13.22
CA GLU A 210 8.31 -6.84 13.56
C GLU A 210 8.61 -6.63 15.04
N VAL A 211 9.45 -7.48 15.61
CA VAL A 211 9.93 -7.40 16.99
C VAL A 211 11.45 -7.31 16.95
N ILE A 212 11.98 -6.36 17.70
CA ILE A 212 13.41 -6.18 17.89
C ILE A 212 13.80 -6.95 19.15
N ASP A 213 14.55 -8.05 19.00
CA ASP A 213 14.99 -8.88 20.13
C ASP A 213 15.91 -8.10 21.07
N VAL A 214 16.83 -7.32 20.49
CA VAL A 214 17.82 -6.53 21.25
C VAL A 214 17.70 -5.07 20.85
N PRO A 215 16.98 -4.25 21.64
CA PRO A 215 16.83 -2.82 21.34
C PRO A 215 18.19 -2.11 21.46
N CYS A 216 18.38 -1.08 20.64
CA CYS A 216 19.57 -0.25 20.71
C CYS A 216 19.61 0.50 22.06
N GLU A 217 20.71 0.39 22.80
CA GLU A 217 20.89 1.02 24.11
C GLU A 217 20.78 2.55 24.07
N LYS A 218 21.26 3.18 22.98
CA LYS A 218 21.28 4.64 22.88
C LYS A 218 19.93 5.27 22.54
N CYS A 219 19.05 4.57 21.81
CA CYS A 219 17.71 5.08 21.48
C CYS A 219 16.58 4.26 22.13
N ARG A 220 16.91 3.23 22.91
CA ARG A 220 15.96 2.33 23.58
C ARG A 220 14.89 1.77 22.64
N GLY A 221 15.28 1.42 21.40
CA GLY A 221 14.37 0.86 20.40
C GLY A 221 13.66 1.87 19.49
N THR A 222 13.71 3.19 19.76
CA THR A 222 12.93 4.17 18.97
C THR A 222 13.53 4.50 17.60
N GLY A 223 14.82 4.21 17.37
CA GLY A 223 15.54 4.57 16.14
C GLY A 223 15.95 6.04 16.03
N VAL A 224 15.45 6.93 16.90
CA VAL A 224 15.73 8.38 16.87
C VAL A 224 16.22 8.89 18.22
N GLN A 225 16.94 10.01 18.21
CA GLN A 225 17.44 10.70 19.39
C GLN A 225 17.12 12.19 19.33
N SER A 226 16.58 12.75 20.41
CA SER A 226 16.38 14.19 20.50
C SER A 226 17.74 14.89 20.64
N LYS A 227 17.97 15.89 19.81
CA LYS A 227 19.17 16.73 19.85
C LYS A 227 18.80 18.19 19.67
N THR A 228 19.48 19.05 20.41
CA THR A 228 19.34 20.50 20.28
C THR A 228 20.37 21.01 19.29
N GLU A 229 19.91 21.64 18.22
CA GLU A 229 20.74 22.24 17.17
C GLU A 229 20.54 23.76 17.15
N LYS A 230 21.63 24.54 17.09
CA LYS A 230 21.56 25.99 16.90
C LYS A 230 21.48 26.28 15.41
N ILE A 231 20.45 27.00 14.99
CA ILE A 231 20.22 27.38 13.60
C ILE A 231 20.27 28.90 13.49
N SER A 232 20.95 29.40 12.46
CA SER A 232 20.84 30.78 12.01
C SER A 232 19.92 30.87 10.79
N LEU A 233 18.97 31.80 10.84
CA LEU A 233 18.08 32.13 9.74
C LEU A 233 18.23 33.60 9.40
N LYS A 234 18.59 33.90 8.15
CA LYS A 234 18.63 35.26 7.64
C LYS A 234 17.24 35.68 7.19
N ILE A 235 16.65 36.64 7.89
CA ILE A 235 15.35 37.21 7.58
C ILE A 235 15.57 38.41 6.66
N PRO A 236 14.99 38.42 5.44
CA PRO A 236 15.15 39.53 4.52
C PRO A 236 14.49 40.81 5.06
N PRO A 237 14.97 42.00 4.65
CA PRO A 237 14.31 43.25 4.98
C PRO A 237 12.91 43.32 4.35
N GLY A 238 11.96 43.95 5.04
CA GLY A 238 10.59 44.16 4.55
C GLY A 238 9.67 42.94 4.70
N VAL A 239 9.92 42.07 5.69
CA VAL A 239 9.00 40.96 6.00
C VAL A 239 7.77 41.43 6.77
N ASP A 240 6.61 40.89 6.38
CA ASP A 240 5.33 41.16 7.04
C ASP A 240 4.94 40.06 8.04
N ASN A 241 4.02 40.40 8.95
CA ASN A 241 3.44 39.46 9.90
C ASN A 241 2.81 38.26 9.19
N GLY A 242 3.13 37.06 9.67
CA GLY A 242 2.62 35.80 9.09
C GLY A 242 3.43 35.28 7.89
N THR A 243 4.53 35.96 7.52
CA THR A 243 5.47 35.45 6.52
C THR A 243 6.12 34.15 7.00
N ASN A 244 6.10 33.12 6.16
CA ASN A 244 6.68 31.81 6.47
C ASN A 244 8.01 31.64 5.71
N LEU A 245 9.10 31.42 6.45
CA LEU A 245 10.40 31.08 5.89
C LEU A 245 10.64 29.58 6.06
N ARG A 246 10.88 28.88 4.95
CA ARG A 246 11.10 27.43 4.94
C ARG A 246 12.58 27.09 4.90
N MET A 247 13.02 26.24 5.82
CA MET A 247 14.35 25.63 5.79
C MET A 247 14.22 24.14 5.48
N HIS A 248 14.91 23.69 4.43
CA HIS A 248 14.91 22.27 4.04
C HIS A 248 15.90 21.44 4.89
N GLY A 249 15.54 20.19 5.20
CA GLY A 249 16.40 19.24 5.90
C GLY A 249 16.59 19.51 7.41
N LYS A 250 15.85 20.47 7.97
CA LYS A 250 15.88 20.84 9.39
C LYS A 250 14.65 20.34 10.18
N GLY A 251 13.81 19.48 9.59
CA GLY A 251 12.69 18.82 10.26
C GLY A 251 13.11 17.66 11.16
N ASP A 252 12.18 16.88 11.68
CA ASP A 252 12.54 15.66 12.40
C ASP A 252 13.04 14.58 11.44
N ALA A 253 13.93 13.71 11.91
CA ALA A 253 14.33 12.51 11.20
C ALA A 253 13.16 11.54 11.11
N GLY A 254 13.02 10.91 9.95
CA GLY A 254 11.99 9.91 9.73
C GLY A 254 12.24 8.61 10.48
N GLU A 255 11.16 7.96 10.89
CA GLU A 255 11.21 6.63 11.50
C GLU A 255 11.73 5.60 10.49
N LYS A 256 12.47 4.58 10.96
CA LYS A 256 12.98 3.47 10.16
C LYS A 256 13.82 3.90 8.94
N GLY A 257 14.64 4.93 9.11
CA GLY A 257 15.50 5.47 8.05
C GLY A 257 14.79 6.40 7.07
N GLY A 258 13.63 6.96 7.46
CA GLY A 258 12.93 7.95 6.65
C GLY A 258 13.70 9.27 6.59
N ALA A 259 13.56 9.98 5.46
CA ALA A 259 14.19 11.28 5.27
C ALA A 259 13.66 12.34 6.25
N ALA A 260 14.49 13.35 6.51
CA ALA A 260 14.18 14.55 7.29
C ALA A 260 13.79 15.75 6.41
#